data_AF-A0A3N1K1C2-F1
#
_entry.id   AF-A0A3N1K1C2-F1
#
_cell.length_a   1.000
_cell.length_b   1.000
_cell.length_c   1.000
_cell.angle_alpha   90.00
_cell.angle_beta   90.00
_cell.angle_gamma   90.00
#
_symmetry.space_group_name_H-M   'P 1'
#
loop_
_entity.id
_entity.type
_entity.pdbx_description
1 polymer ?
#
loop_
_entity_poly.entity_id
_entity_poly.type
_entity_poly.pdbx_seq_one_letter_code
_entity_poly.pdbx_strand_id
1 'polypeptide(L)'
;MSRPTPRAARLAAWIAIPAALVASGVVVSQASYSAFSSTTVNPTSNWTAGSVALTDDDSNTALFTATNLKPGSTGTNCIAVTSTGTLASTVKLYGTAAATTNNLASNITLSVVQGTGGGFGSCSGFTPLAAGSSLYNGTLAGFGTSYTNFSNGVGNWAPTGTTGTQTTTSETRVYQVSYTVSNAAPNTTQSGTASLGLTWEAQNS
;
A
#
# COMPACT_ATOMS: atom_id res chain seq x y z
N MET A 1 -49.77 14.89 -85.61
CA MET A 1 -49.76 14.91 -84.12
C MET A 1 -51.21 15.00 -83.64
N SER A 2 -51.78 13.86 -83.27
CA SER A 2 -53.19 13.77 -82.91
C SER A 2 -53.40 14.40 -81.53
N ARG A 3 -54.18 15.49 -81.48
CA ARG A 3 -54.54 16.16 -80.22
C ARG A 3 -55.33 15.18 -79.36
N PRO A 4 -54.93 14.93 -78.09
CA PRO A 4 -55.69 14.07 -77.21
C PRO A 4 -57.09 14.64 -77.04
N THR A 5 -58.11 13.78 -77.14
CA THR A 5 -59.49 14.20 -76.96
C THR A 5 -59.71 14.64 -75.50
N PRO A 6 -60.61 15.61 -75.25
CA PRO A 6 -60.83 16.15 -73.91
C PRO A 6 -61.24 15.09 -72.87
N ARG A 7 -61.76 13.95 -73.31
CA ARG A 7 -62.06 12.79 -72.46
C ARG A 7 -60.81 12.03 -72.02
N ALA A 8 -59.84 11.83 -72.90
CA ALA A 8 -58.57 11.18 -72.57
C ALA A 8 -57.73 12.03 -71.60
N ALA A 9 -57.73 13.36 -71.78
CA ALA A 9 -57.06 14.29 -70.87
C ALA A 9 -57.68 14.28 -69.45
N ARG A 10 -59.02 14.21 -69.35
CA ARG A 10 -59.71 14.08 -68.06
C ARG A 10 -59.41 12.75 -67.37
N LEU A 11 -59.39 11.64 -68.12
CA LEU A 11 -59.08 10.33 -67.54
C LEU A 11 -57.64 10.26 -67.02
N ALA A 12 -56.69 10.82 -67.78
CA ALA A 12 -55.30 10.90 -67.36
C ALA A 12 -55.13 11.74 -66.09
N ALA A 13 -55.83 12.87 -65.95
CA ALA A 13 -55.82 13.69 -64.74
C ALA A 13 -56.40 12.94 -63.52
N TRP A 14 -57.46 12.16 -63.71
CA TRP A 14 -58.07 11.37 -62.64
C TRP A 14 -57.22 10.18 -62.17
N ILE A 15 -56.38 9.61 -63.04
CA ILE A 15 -55.46 8.51 -62.69
C ILE A 15 -54.15 9.04 -62.11
N ALA A 16 -53.68 10.19 -62.58
CA ALA A 16 -52.42 10.78 -62.13
C ALA A 16 -52.43 11.15 -60.64
N ILE A 17 -53.57 11.60 -60.10
CA ILE A 17 -53.67 12.00 -58.69
C ILE A 17 -53.54 10.81 -57.73
N PRO A 18 -54.34 9.71 -57.86
CA PRO A 18 -54.15 8.51 -57.05
C PRO A 18 -52.78 7.86 -57.28
N ALA A 19 -52.29 7.82 -58.51
CA ALA A 19 -50.98 7.24 -58.82
C ALA A 19 -49.84 8.02 -58.16
N ALA A 20 -49.90 9.36 -58.18
CA ALA A 20 -48.95 10.21 -57.46
C ALA A 20 -49.07 10.05 -55.95
N LEU A 21 -50.29 9.85 -55.41
CA LEU A 21 -50.52 9.62 -53.98
C LEU A 21 -49.94 8.27 -53.53
N VAL A 22 -50.14 7.21 -54.32
CA VAL A 22 -49.59 5.88 -54.06
C VAL A 22 -48.07 5.90 -54.21
N ALA A 23 -47.53 6.53 -55.26
CA ALA A 23 -46.08 6.68 -55.45
C ALA A 23 -45.45 7.47 -54.31
N SER A 24 -46.09 8.55 -53.86
CA SER A 24 -45.64 9.34 -52.71
C SER A 24 -45.73 8.54 -51.41
N GLY A 25 -46.78 7.74 -51.23
CA GLY A 25 -46.93 6.82 -50.10
C GLY A 25 -45.85 5.74 -50.05
N VAL A 26 -45.44 5.19 -51.19
CA VAL A 26 -44.36 4.19 -51.30
C VAL A 26 -42.97 4.79 -51.06
N VAL A 27 -42.74 6.04 -51.50
CA VAL A 27 -41.47 6.74 -51.25
C VAL A 27 -41.35 7.15 -49.77
N VAL A 28 -42.44 7.61 -49.14
CA VAL A 28 -42.46 7.98 -47.72
C VAL A 28 -42.42 6.74 -46.81
N SER A 29 -43.02 5.62 -47.21
CA SER A 29 -42.99 4.37 -46.42
C SER A 29 -41.62 3.70 -46.43
N GLN A 30 -40.80 3.88 -47.49
CA GLN A 30 -39.40 3.44 -47.49
C GLN A 30 -38.47 4.35 -46.65
N ALA A 31 -38.84 5.62 -46.41
CA ALA A 31 -38.02 6.56 -45.65
C ALA A 31 -38.25 6.51 -44.12
N SER A 32 -39.31 5.85 -43.64
CA SER A 32 -39.80 6.00 -42.25
C SER A 32 -39.44 4.84 -41.30
N TYR A 33 -38.34 4.12 -41.52
CA TYR A 33 -37.77 3.20 -40.53
C TYR A 33 -36.31 3.57 -40.21
N SER A 34 -36.12 4.74 -39.58
CA SER A 34 -34.98 4.96 -38.68
C SER A 34 -35.53 5.26 -37.29
N ALA A 35 -35.84 4.20 -36.54
CA ALA A 35 -35.98 4.35 -35.10
C ALA A 35 -34.57 4.59 -34.56
N PHE A 36 -34.17 5.85 -34.45
CA PHE A 36 -32.95 6.23 -33.74
C PHE A 36 -33.17 5.97 -32.25
N SER A 37 -32.81 4.77 -31.79
CA SER A 37 -32.68 4.48 -30.36
C SER A 37 -31.20 4.34 -30.03
N SER A 38 -30.73 5.14 -29.08
CA SER A 38 -29.42 4.98 -28.45
C SER A 38 -29.66 4.70 -26.98
N THR A 39 -29.09 3.61 -26.47
CA THR A 39 -29.00 3.34 -25.04
C THR A 39 -27.57 3.60 -24.60
N THR A 40 -27.40 4.38 -23.54
CA THR A 40 -26.13 4.55 -22.85
C THR A 40 -26.25 3.82 -21.52
N VAL A 41 -25.42 2.80 -21.33
CA VAL A 41 -25.34 2.03 -20.09
C VAL A 41 -24.14 2.55 -19.33
N ASN A 42 -24.33 3.07 -18.12
CA ASN A 42 -23.24 3.12 -17.16
C ASN A 42 -23.14 1.71 -16.58
N PRO A 43 -22.10 0.91 -16.89
CA PRO A 43 -21.96 -0.41 -16.31
C PRO A 43 -21.93 -0.32 -14.77
N THR A 44 -22.17 -1.44 -14.10
CA THR A 44 -22.15 -1.52 -12.63
C THR A 44 -20.90 -0.82 -12.09
N SER A 45 -21.11 0.27 -11.35
CA SER A 45 -20.04 0.97 -10.67
C SER A 45 -19.63 0.15 -9.45
N ASN A 46 -18.35 -0.19 -9.38
CA ASN A 46 -17.78 -0.95 -8.26
C ASN A 46 -16.80 -0.03 -7.54
N TRP A 47 -16.94 0.09 -6.22
CA TRP A 47 -16.01 0.81 -5.37
C TRP A 47 -15.41 -0.18 -4.37
N THR A 48 -14.09 -0.22 -4.32
CA THR A 48 -13.34 -1.06 -3.37
C THR A 48 -12.50 -0.12 -2.54
N ALA A 49 -12.58 -0.26 -1.21
CA ALA A 49 -11.68 0.46 -0.31
C ALA A 49 -10.25 -0.05 -0.50
N GLY A 50 -9.28 0.85 -0.45
CA GLY A 50 -7.88 0.45 -0.39
C GLY A 50 -7.51 -0.12 0.97
N SER A 51 -6.37 -0.80 1.05
CA SER A 51 -5.87 -1.45 2.26
C SER A 51 -4.56 -0.82 2.75
N VAL A 52 -4.31 -0.94 4.05
CA VAL A 52 -2.99 -0.77 4.66
C VAL A 52 -2.63 -2.10 5.28
N ALA A 53 -1.49 -2.67 4.88
CA ALA A 53 -1.02 -3.95 5.39
C ALA A 53 0.50 -3.97 5.44
N LEU A 54 1.03 -4.50 6.55
CA LEU A 54 2.44 -4.80 6.74
C LEU A 54 2.60 -6.28 7.09
N THR A 55 3.67 -6.88 6.59
CA THR A 55 4.16 -8.19 7.01
C THR A 55 5.66 -8.09 7.25
N ASP A 56 6.18 -8.79 8.24
CA ASP A 56 7.63 -9.01 8.39
C ASP A 56 8.01 -10.46 8.02
N ASP A 57 9.31 -10.76 8.04
CA ASP A 57 9.87 -12.08 7.72
C ASP A 57 10.30 -12.91 8.95
N ASP A 58 9.81 -12.59 10.16
CA ASP A 58 10.23 -13.26 11.41
C ASP A 58 9.28 -14.37 11.92
N SER A 59 8.09 -14.49 11.32
CA SER A 59 7.05 -15.46 11.72
C SER A 59 6.66 -15.39 13.21
N ASN A 60 6.63 -14.18 13.79
CA ASN A 60 6.43 -13.87 15.21
C ASN A 60 7.57 -14.35 16.13
N THR A 61 8.81 -14.40 15.62
CA THR A 61 9.99 -14.78 16.40
C THR A 61 10.69 -13.55 16.97
N ALA A 62 11.10 -13.60 18.23
CA ALA A 62 11.87 -12.50 18.82
C ALA A 62 13.19 -12.28 18.06
N LEU A 63 13.46 -11.02 17.69
CA LEU A 63 14.68 -10.63 16.97
C LEU A 63 15.96 -10.95 17.75
N PHE A 64 15.89 -11.01 19.08
CA PHE A 64 17.01 -11.44 19.94
C PHE A 64 16.52 -12.34 21.07
N THR A 65 17.24 -13.44 21.28
CA THR A 65 17.12 -14.34 22.43
C THR A 65 18.47 -14.47 23.13
N ALA A 66 19.08 -13.32 23.46
CA ALA A 66 20.40 -13.27 24.04
C ALA A 66 20.39 -13.70 25.52
N THR A 67 21.33 -14.57 25.90
CA THR A 67 21.52 -15.04 27.28
C THR A 67 22.98 -14.89 27.68
N ASN A 68 23.27 -14.94 28.99
CA ASN A 68 24.63 -14.85 29.53
C ASN A 68 25.41 -13.61 29.06
N LEU A 69 24.70 -12.48 28.92
CA LEU A 69 25.29 -11.21 28.52
C LEU A 69 26.26 -10.68 29.58
N LYS A 70 27.38 -10.12 29.11
CA LYS A 70 28.40 -9.47 29.92
C LYS A 70 28.75 -8.09 29.34
N PRO A 71 29.47 -7.22 30.06
CA PRO A 71 29.98 -5.97 29.49
C PRO A 71 30.72 -6.21 28.17
N GLY A 72 30.38 -5.42 27.14
CA GLY A 72 30.90 -5.54 25.78
C GLY A 72 30.21 -6.62 24.91
N SER A 73 29.23 -7.37 25.42
CA SER A 73 28.43 -8.27 24.58
C SER A 73 27.64 -7.49 23.54
N THR A 74 27.65 -7.96 22.31
CA THR A 74 26.95 -7.34 21.18
C THR A 74 26.11 -8.36 20.42
N GLY A 75 25.11 -7.87 19.67
CA GLY A 75 24.39 -8.66 18.69
C GLY A 75 23.78 -7.75 17.63
N THR A 76 23.62 -8.28 16.42
CA THR A 76 23.04 -7.55 15.29
C THR A 76 22.17 -8.51 14.51
N ASN A 77 20.94 -8.10 14.21
CA ASN A 77 20.03 -8.82 13.34
C ASN A 77 19.32 -7.84 12.41
N CYS A 78 18.91 -8.35 11.25
CA CYS A 78 18.09 -7.60 10.32
C CYS A 78 16.68 -8.19 10.31
N ILE A 79 15.71 -7.40 9.86
CA ILE A 79 14.33 -7.80 9.63
C ILE A 79 13.78 -7.01 8.43
N ALA A 80 13.10 -7.69 7.52
CA ALA A 80 12.50 -7.09 6.34
C ALA A 80 11.01 -6.85 6.58
N VAL A 81 10.60 -5.57 6.63
CA VAL A 81 9.20 -5.18 6.74
C VAL A 81 8.69 -4.83 5.36
N THR A 82 7.61 -5.49 4.96
CA THR A 82 7.03 -5.39 3.61
C THR A 82 5.62 -4.83 3.69
N SER A 83 5.36 -3.75 2.96
CA SER A 83 4.03 -3.20 2.76
C SER A 83 3.37 -3.86 1.55
N THR A 84 2.16 -4.37 1.76
CA THR A 84 1.31 -4.97 0.74
C THR A 84 -0.01 -4.22 0.57
N GLY A 85 -0.16 -3.08 1.26
CA GLY A 85 -1.32 -2.22 1.18
C GLY A 85 -1.46 -1.52 -0.17
N THR A 86 -2.68 -1.20 -0.56
CA THR A 86 -2.99 -0.44 -1.79
C THR A 86 -3.11 1.06 -1.57
N LEU A 87 -3.08 1.52 -0.31
CA LEU A 87 -3.07 2.94 0.05
C LEU A 87 -1.67 3.39 0.47
N ALA A 88 -1.38 4.66 0.17
CA ALA A 88 -0.25 5.35 0.76
C ALA A 88 -0.38 5.33 2.29
N SER A 89 0.73 5.07 2.99
CA SER A 89 0.77 4.98 4.44
C SER A 89 2.08 5.53 4.99
N THR A 90 2.11 5.78 6.30
CA THR A 90 3.35 6.06 7.05
C THR A 90 3.63 4.89 7.97
N VAL A 91 4.87 4.40 7.97
CA VAL A 91 5.32 3.33 8.85
C VAL A 91 6.15 3.90 9.99
N LYS A 92 5.76 3.53 11.22
CA LYS A 92 6.44 3.90 12.46
C LYS A 92 6.89 2.66 13.22
N LEU A 93 8.05 2.75 13.86
CA LEU A 93 8.59 1.76 14.76
C LEU A 93 8.52 2.27 16.20
N TYR A 94 7.98 1.46 17.11
CA TYR A 94 7.94 1.73 18.54
C TYR A 94 8.14 0.46 19.37
N GLY A 95 8.41 0.65 20.65
CA GLY A 95 8.62 -0.40 21.63
C GLY A 95 7.33 -0.85 22.30
N THR A 96 7.22 -2.15 22.57
CA THR A 96 6.12 -2.77 23.33
C THR A 96 6.68 -3.70 24.40
N ALA A 97 5.89 -4.03 25.43
CA ALA A 97 6.26 -4.99 26.48
C ALA A 97 7.66 -4.78 27.10
N ALA A 98 8.07 -3.52 27.28
CA ALA A 98 9.35 -3.18 27.87
C ALA A 98 9.36 -3.59 29.36
N ALA A 99 10.36 -4.37 29.77
CA ALA A 99 10.58 -4.71 31.17
C ALA A 99 12.08 -4.83 31.45
N THR A 100 12.49 -4.51 32.69
CA THR A 100 13.87 -4.67 33.10
C THR A 100 13.99 -4.94 34.59
N THR A 101 15.00 -5.70 34.97
CA THR A 101 15.46 -5.85 36.35
C THR A 101 16.92 -5.42 36.46
N ASN A 102 17.34 -5.02 37.66
CA ASN A 102 18.72 -4.60 37.96
C ASN A 102 19.25 -3.49 37.02
N ASN A 103 18.34 -2.69 36.45
CA ASN A 103 18.65 -1.60 35.52
C ASN A 103 19.48 -2.03 34.29
N LEU A 104 19.36 -3.29 33.85
CA LEU A 104 20.14 -3.80 32.72
C LEU A 104 19.82 -3.05 31.42
N ALA A 105 18.54 -2.71 31.16
CA ALA A 105 18.14 -2.03 29.92
C ALA A 105 18.77 -0.63 29.76
N SER A 106 19.07 0.08 30.84
CA SER A 106 19.77 1.37 30.78
C SER A 106 21.25 1.23 30.44
N ASN A 107 21.80 0.01 30.53
CA ASN A 107 23.19 -0.31 30.23
C ASN A 107 23.34 -1.05 28.89
N ILE A 108 22.26 -1.19 28.13
CA ILE A 108 22.27 -1.73 26.76
C ILE A 108 22.04 -0.56 25.81
N THR A 109 23.01 -0.28 24.95
CA THR A 109 22.81 0.60 23.80
C THR A 109 22.05 -0.16 22.73
N LEU A 110 20.97 0.43 22.21
CA LEU A 110 20.19 -0.02 21.08
C LEU A 110 20.44 0.93 19.89
N SER A 111 20.74 0.36 18.74
CA SER A 111 20.81 1.10 17.47
C SER A 111 19.83 0.49 16.48
N VAL A 112 19.11 1.35 15.77
CA VAL A 112 18.19 0.96 14.69
C VAL A 112 18.52 1.77 13.45
N VAL A 113 18.84 1.06 12.37
CA VAL A 113 19.19 1.63 11.07
C VAL A 113 18.28 1.04 10.00
N GLN A 114 17.67 1.89 9.18
CA GLN A 114 16.86 1.46 8.04
C GLN A 114 17.65 1.50 6.72
N GLY A 115 17.33 0.58 5.81
CA GLY A 115 18.08 0.34 4.59
C GLY A 115 17.39 -0.61 3.61
N THR A 116 18.19 -1.30 2.81
CA THR A 116 17.77 -2.31 1.84
C THR A 116 18.75 -3.48 1.87
N GLY A 117 18.31 -4.67 1.44
CA GLY A 117 19.15 -5.87 1.45
C GLY A 117 19.30 -6.47 2.85
N GLY A 118 19.51 -7.78 2.92
CA GLY A 118 19.39 -8.56 4.16
C GLY A 118 17.95 -9.03 4.42
N GLY A 119 17.73 -9.65 5.58
CA GLY A 119 16.43 -10.19 6.02
C GLY A 119 16.53 -10.74 7.44
N PHE A 120 15.46 -11.38 7.91
CA PHE A 120 15.41 -11.92 9.26
C PHE A 120 16.62 -12.82 9.57
N GLY A 121 17.26 -12.56 10.71
CA GLY A 121 18.42 -13.33 11.19
C GLY A 121 19.73 -13.13 10.40
N SER A 122 19.77 -12.31 9.36
CA SER A 122 21.01 -12.00 8.63
C SER A 122 21.02 -10.62 8.00
N CYS A 123 22.06 -9.84 8.30
CA CYS A 123 22.31 -8.54 7.68
C CYS A 123 23.23 -8.61 6.44
N SER A 124 23.44 -9.80 5.86
CA SER A 124 24.25 -9.92 4.65
C SER A 124 23.65 -9.11 3.51
N GLY A 125 24.45 -8.27 2.86
CA GLY A 125 24.01 -7.37 1.80
C GLY A 125 23.18 -6.17 2.29
N PHE A 126 23.04 -5.97 3.60
CA PHE A 126 22.38 -4.79 4.14
C PHE A 126 23.15 -3.52 3.76
N THR A 127 22.44 -2.57 3.17
CA THR A 127 22.93 -1.26 2.77
C THR A 127 22.03 -0.20 3.42
N PRO A 128 22.56 0.64 4.33
CA PRO A 128 21.80 1.74 4.92
C PRO A 128 21.29 2.71 3.85
N LEU A 129 20.16 3.37 4.13
CA LEU A 129 19.73 4.50 3.29
C LEU A 129 20.78 5.62 3.27
N ALA A 130 20.93 6.27 2.12
CA ALA A 130 21.87 7.39 1.94
C ALA A 130 21.52 8.60 2.83
N ALA A 131 20.24 8.80 3.13
CA ALA A 131 19.74 9.83 4.03
C ALA A 131 18.66 9.26 4.95
N GLY A 132 18.63 9.73 6.20
CA GLY A 132 17.62 9.30 7.19
C GLY A 132 17.69 7.83 7.58
N SER A 133 18.85 7.18 7.45
CA SER A 133 19.02 5.76 7.80
C SER A 133 19.03 5.51 9.30
N SER A 134 19.61 6.40 10.11
CA SER A 134 19.61 6.25 11.57
C SER A 134 18.24 6.64 12.14
N LEU A 135 17.55 5.67 12.74
CA LEU A 135 16.25 5.88 13.37
C LEU A 135 16.36 6.07 14.88
N TYR A 136 17.29 5.34 15.50
CA TYR A 136 17.55 5.44 16.93
C TYR A 136 18.99 5.05 17.23
N ASN A 137 19.60 5.76 18.18
CA ASN A 137 20.85 5.38 18.81
C ASN A 137 20.85 5.91 20.25
N GLY A 138 20.64 5.03 21.21
CA GLY A 138 20.46 5.37 22.62
C GLY A 138 20.34 4.13 23.48
N THR A 139 19.81 4.24 24.69
CA THR A 139 19.66 3.07 25.57
C THR A 139 18.38 2.29 25.26
N LEU A 140 18.39 0.97 25.51
CA LEU A 140 17.21 0.11 25.37
C LEU A 140 16.06 0.63 26.25
N ALA A 141 16.37 1.08 27.47
CA ALA A 141 15.40 1.72 28.36
C ALA A 141 14.85 3.03 27.80
N GLY A 142 15.70 3.87 27.21
CA GLY A 142 15.30 5.13 26.57
C GLY A 142 14.34 4.89 25.42
N PHE A 143 14.59 3.86 24.61
CA PHE A 143 13.70 3.49 23.52
C PHE A 143 12.33 3.05 24.03
N GLY A 144 12.30 2.07 24.93
CA GLY A 144 11.06 1.49 25.45
C GLY A 144 10.19 2.44 26.27
N THR A 145 10.74 3.58 26.72
CA THR A 145 9.98 4.61 27.45
C THR A 145 9.53 5.77 26.55
N SER A 146 10.32 6.12 25.53
CA SER A 146 10.07 7.32 24.70
C SER A 146 9.25 7.01 23.45
N TYR A 147 9.33 5.80 22.92
CA TYR A 147 8.68 5.37 21.68
C TYR A 147 7.78 4.18 21.97
N THR A 148 6.49 4.43 22.23
CA THR A 148 5.56 3.44 22.80
C THR A 148 4.31 3.21 21.97
N ASN A 149 4.10 4.01 20.93
CA ASN A 149 2.95 3.92 20.03
C ASN A 149 3.25 4.60 18.69
N PHE A 150 2.31 4.54 17.75
CA PHE A 150 2.43 5.17 16.43
C PHE A 150 2.73 6.68 16.50
N SER A 151 2.07 7.42 17.39
CA SER A 151 2.17 8.88 17.45
C SER A 151 3.55 9.38 17.83
N ASN A 152 4.28 8.65 18.69
CA ASN A 152 5.63 9.03 19.09
C ASN A 152 6.72 8.20 18.40
N GLY A 153 6.38 7.12 17.67
CA GLY A 153 7.33 6.20 17.05
C GLY A 153 8.34 6.83 16.09
N VAL A 154 9.47 6.15 15.91
CA VAL A 154 10.55 6.53 14.99
C VAL A 154 10.28 6.05 13.57
N GLY A 155 11.02 6.59 12.61
CA GLY A 155 10.87 6.23 11.20
C GLY A 155 9.99 7.20 10.41
N ASN A 156 10.21 7.21 9.11
CA ASN A 156 9.52 8.05 8.14
C ASN A 156 9.31 7.32 6.80
N TRP A 157 9.43 5.98 6.80
CA TRP A 157 9.16 5.22 5.59
C TRP A 157 7.69 5.37 5.24
N ALA A 158 7.43 5.85 4.03
CA ALA A 158 6.09 6.10 3.53
C ALA A 158 5.85 5.26 2.27
N PRO A 159 5.37 4.01 2.40
CA PRO A 159 4.91 3.23 1.27
C PRO A 159 3.85 4.02 0.49
N THR A 160 3.96 4.01 -0.83
CA THR A 160 3.01 4.65 -1.74
C THR A 160 1.73 3.83 -1.93
N GLY A 161 1.82 2.52 -1.71
CA GLY A 161 0.73 1.57 -1.91
C GLY A 161 0.59 1.14 -3.37
N THR A 162 0.06 -0.06 -3.58
CA THR A 162 -0.17 -0.61 -4.93
C THR A 162 -1.40 0.01 -5.60
N THR A 163 -1.18 0.88 -6.60
CA THR A 163 -2.28 1.44 -7.40
C THR A 163 -2.79 0.45 -8.47
N GLY A 164 -4.11 0.48 -8.71
CA GLY A 164 -4.96 -0.52 -9.36
C GLY A 164 -4.74 -0.90 -10.84
N THR A 165 -3.50 -0.89 -11.32
CA THR A 165 -3.10 -1.56 -12.58
C THR A 165 -1.81 -2.37 -12.45
N GLN A 166 -1.21 -2.42 -11.26
CA GLN A 166 0.06 -3.13 -11.03
C GLN A 166 -0.21 -4.44 -10.27
N THR A 167 0.17 -5.56 -10.85
CA THR A 167 -0.20 -6.90 -10.36
C THR A 167 0.41 -7.28 -9.02
N THR A 168 1.51 -6.65 -8.59
CA THR A 168 2.03 -6.62 -7.20
C THR A 168 3.36 -5.87 -7.21
N THR A 169 3.44 -4.74 -6.53
CA THR A 169 4.73 -4.16 -6.13
C THR A 169 4.67 -3.90 -4.63
N SER A 170 4.82 -4.97 -3.86
CA SER A 170 5.07 -4.85 -2.43
C SER A 170 6.33 -4.00 -2.21
N GLU A 171 6.28 -3.08 -1.26
CA GLU A 171 7.41 -2.23 -0.93
C GLU A 171 8.09 -2.76 0.33
N THR A 172 9.41 -2.99 0.28
CA THR A 172 10.15 -3.55 1.43
C THR A 172 11.17 -2.56 1.98
N ARG A 173 11.23 -2.46 3.31
CA ARG A 173 12.26 -1.75 4.06
C ARG A 173 12.92 -2.72 5.03
N VAL A 174 14.25 -2.81 4.98
CA VAL A 174 15.01 -3.63 5.94
C VAL A 174 15.48 -2.76 7.08
N TYR A 175 15.39 -3.28 8.30
CA TYR A 175 15.88 -2.64 9.51
C TYR A 175 16.99 -3.50 10.11
N GLN A 176 18.18 -2.94 10.23
CA GLN A 176 19.26 -3.49 11.03
C GLN A 176 19.09 -2.98 12.47
N VAL A 177 18.92 -3.91 13.40
CA VAL A 177 18.89 -3.63 14.83
C VAL A 177 20.14 -4.21 15.44
N SER A 178 20.82 -3.44 16.28
CA SER A 178 21.95 -3.93 17.05
C SER A 178 21.86 -3.50 18.51
N TYR A 179 22.43 -4.33 19.37
CA TYR A 179 22.61 -4.02 20.78
C TYR A 179 24.07 -4.12 21.18
N THR A 180 24.45 -3.36 22.20
CA THR A 180 25.74 -3.47 22.88
C THR A 180 25.55 -3.24 24.37
N VAL A 181 25.97 -4.21 25.19
CA VAL A 181 26.05 -4.02 26.64
C VAL A 181 27.25 -3.12 26.92
N SER A 182 27.03 -2.01 27.60
CA SER A 182 28.08 -1.04 27.95
C SER A 182 29.27 -1.73 28.63
N ASN A 183 30.49 -1.41 28.19
CA ASN A 183 31.72 -1.84 28.87
C ASN A 183 31.81 -1.31 30.30
N ALA A 184 31.10 -0.23 30.61
CA ALA A 184 31.04 0.38 31.93
C ALA A 184 29.81 -0.08 32.75
N ALA A 185 29.09 -1.12 32.30
CA ALA A 185 27.95 -1.65 33.05
C ALA A 185 28.40 -2.10 34.46
N PRO A 186 27.81 -1.55 35.54
CA PRO A 186 28.25 -1.85 36.90
C PRO A 186 27.85 -3.27 37.32
N ASN A 187 28.54 -3.85 38.30
CA ASN A 187 28.21 -5.18 38.85
C ASN A 187 26.77 -5.28 39.37
N THR A 188 26.12 -4.14 39.70
CA THR A 188 24.72 -4.11 40.10
C THR A 188 23.76 -4.56 38.99
N THR A 189 24.18 -4.63 37.71
CA THR A 189 23.37 -5.16 36.61
C THR A 189 23.45 -6.68 36.48
N GLN A 190 24.31 -7.35 37.24
CA GLN A 190 24.46 -8.80 37.19
C GLN A 190 23.14 -9.51 37.53
N SER A 191 22.88 -10.64 36.86
CA SER A 191 21.62 -11.40 36.96
C SER A 191 20.36 -10.60 36.58
N GLY A 192 20.54 -9.40 36.01
CA GLY A 192 19.46 -8.58 35.50
C GLY A 192 18.88 -9.14 34.20
N THR A 193 17.66 -8.71 33.91
CA THR A 193 16.93 -9.02 32.68
C THR A 193 16.50 -7.73 32.00
N ALA A 194 16.37 -7.79 30.68
CA ALA A 194 15.81 -6.72 29.87
C ALA A 194 15.02 -7.35 28.72
N SER A 195 13.79 -6.87 28.50
CA SER A 195 12.94 -7.25 27.37
C SER A 195 12.39 -6.00 26.70
N LEU A 196 12.25 -6.07 25.39
CA LEU A 196 11.62 -5.05 24.56
C LEU A 196 11.08 -5.74 23.31
N GLY A 197 9.77 -5.62 23.07
CA GLY A 197 9.17 -5.90 21.77
C GLY A 197 9.38 -4.71 20.84
N LEU A 198 9.61 -4.98 19.56
CA LEU A 198 9.68 -3.97 18.50
C LEU A 198 8.45 -4.15 17.61
N THR A 199 7.72 -3.06 17.37
CA THR A 199 6.48 -3.09 16.59
C THR A 199 6.56 -2.06 15.47
N TRP A 200 6.39 -2.54 14.23
CA TRP A 200 6.19 -1.70 13.06
C TRP A 200 4.70 -1.60 12.78
N GLU A 201 4.19 -0.39 12.68
CA GLU A 201 2.79 -0.11 12.39
C GLU A 201 2.69 0.84 11.20
N ALA A 202 1.76 0.56 10.29
CA ALA A 202 1.40 1.46 9.20
C ALA A 202 0.03 2.09 9.46
N GLN A 203 -0.07 3.40 9.28
CA GLN A 203 -1.36 4.10 9.23
C GLN A 203 -1.46 4.93 7.95
N ASN A 204 -2.64 4.95 7.34
CA ASN A 204 -3.00 5.90 6.28
C ASN A 204 -3.82 7.06 6.87
N SER A 205 -3.71 8.23 6.26
CA SER A 205 -4.50 9.42 6.55
C SER A 205 -5.44 9.75 5.40
#